data_AF-A0A0U3I9X5-F1
#
_entry.id   AF-A0A0U3I9X5-F1
#
_cell.length_a   1.000
_cell.length_b   1.000
_cell.length_c   1.000
_cell.angle_alpha   90.00
_cell.angle_beta   90.00
_cell.angle_gamma   90.00
#
_symmetry.space_group_name_H-M   'P 1'
#
loop_
_entity.id
_entity.type
_entity.pdbx_description
1 polymer ?
#
loop_
_entity_poly.entity_id
_entity_poly.type
_entity_poly.pdbx_seq_one_letter_code
_entity_poly.pdbx_strand_id
1 'polypeptide(L)'
;MSLYSDKEPDIKPPALANKVLSVLLPNQLLESVLGDLEEEFNILAKQNIKRANLWYWQQTLETSMIYLQKKLASVELLGRLNFYLPLIMFIMAAGLIVLLSILSDPASISDTFWDELLQGKIHTALFSAHFWHNFWDILLLAEWGMFIHFESFLISFFSIAMLLYLYKKQHASIIKLAVCGYSLAFTPYIWSIMHIANHHLEANQIGPIVATGVLCLLYLLPPVSYMIHRKLKQLQAEHLEFRQ
;
A
#
# COMPACT_ATOMS: atom_id res chain seq x y z
N MET A 1 -0.02 -63.93 -29.26
CA MET A 1 1.18 -63.28 -28.71
C MET A 1 1.02 -61.78 -28.92
N SER A 2 0.30 -61.11 -28.01
CA SER A 2 0.04 -59.67 -28.07
C SER A 2 0.90 -59.04 -26.99
N LEU A 3 1.93 -58.31 -27.43
CA LEU A 3 2.86 -57.60 -26.56
C LEU A 3 2.09 -56.54 -25.75
N TYR A 4 2.30 -56.57 -24.44
CA TYR A 4 1.91 -55.52 -23.50
C TYR A 4 2.38 -54.17 -24.04
N SER A 5 1.43 -53.29 -24.36
CA SER A 5 1.69 -51.87 -24.54
C SER A 5 1.73 -51.27 -23.13
N ASP A 6 2.92 -51.25 -22.53
CA ASP A 6 3.19 -50.43 -21.35
C ASP A 6 3.03 -48.97 -21.78
N LYS A 7 1.84 -48.40 -21.55
CA LYS A 7 1.67 -46.95 -21.52
C LYS A 7 2.45 -46.46 -20.31
N GLU A 8 3.63 -45.87 -20.53
CA GLU A 8 4.27 -45.06 -19.52
C GLU A 8 3.22 -44.09 -18.97
N PRO A 9 3.04 -43.99 -17.64
CA PRO A 9 2.11 -43.04 -17.08
C PRO A 9 2.48 -41.65 -17.61
N ASP A 10 1.49 -40.93 -18.12
CA ASP A 10 1.62 -39.54 -18.57
C ASP A 10 1.89 -38.67 -17.33
N ILE A 11 3.15 -38.61 -16.90
CA ILE A 11 3.58 -37.87 -15.72
C ILE A 11 3.71 -36.41 -16.12
N LYS A 12 2.73 -35.61 -15.71
CA LYS A 12 2.68 -34.17 -15.99
C LYS A 12 3.06 -33.34 -14.77
N PRO A 13 3.73 -32.19 -14.96
CA PRO A 13 3.99 -31.26 -13.89
C PRO A 13 2.69 -30.67 -13.32
N PRO A 14 2.70 -30.16 -12.07
CA PRO A 14 1.53 -29.55 -11.46
C PRO A 14 1.03 -28.33 -12.25
N ALA A 15 -0.14 -28.45 -12.90
CA ALA A 15 -0.69 -27.38 -13.76
C ALA A 15 -0.87 -26.02 -13.05
N LEU A 16 -1.16 -26.03 -11.75
CA LEU A 16 -1.27 -24.81 -10.96
C LEU A 16 0.08 -24.10 -10.79
N ALA A 17 1.17 -24.84 -10.66
CA ALA A 17 2.51 -24.27 -10.53
C ALA A 17 2.91 -23.54 -11.82
N ASN A 18 2.64 -24.16 -12.97
CA ASN A 18 2.86 -23.53 -14.29
C ASN A 18 2.04 -22.25 -14.44
N LYS A 19 0.79 -22.24 -13.95
CA LYS A 19 -0.09 -21.06 -13.98
C LYS A 19 0.42 -19.92 -13.09
N VAL A 20 1.03 -20.22 -11.95
CA VAL A 20 1.66 -19.21 -11.09
C VAL A 20 2.85 -18.57 -11.81
N LEU A 21 3.73 -19.38 -12.40
CA LEU A 21 4.89 -18.89 -13.15
C LEU A 21 4.47 -18.07 -14.38
N SER A 22 3.41 -18.47 -15.09
CA SER A 22 2.94 -17.73 -16.27
C SER A 22 2.35 -16.35 -16.00
N VAL A 23 1.88 -16.11 -14.77
CA VAL A 23 1.40 -14.79 -14.34
C VAL A 23 2.55 -13.89 -13.89
N LEU A 24 3.63 -14.46 -13.36
CA LEU A 24 4.71 -13.71 -12.71
C LEU A 24 5.92 -13.47 -13.62
N LEU A 25 6.26 -14.42 -14.48
CA LEU A 25 7.43 -14.33 -15.36
C LEU A 25 7.15 -13.45 -16.58
N PRO A 26 8.15 -12.70 -17.06
CA PRO A 26 8.05 -12.05 -18.36
C PRO A 26 8.02 -13.09 -19.48
N ASN A 27 7.25 -12.83 -20.54
CA ASN A 27 7.09 -13.75 -21.68
C ASN A 27 8.42 -14.24 -22.28
N GLN A 28 9.46 -13.42 -22.23
CA GLN A 28 10.80 -13.75 -22.74
C GLN A 28 11.50 -14.88 -21.97
N LEU A 29 11.19 -15.05 -20.68
CA LEU A 29 11.81 -16.04 -19.80
C LEU A 29 10.86 -17.21 -19.49
N LEU A 30 9.59 -17.07 -19.85
CA LEU A 30 8.55 -18.03 -19.55
C LEU A 30 8.88 -19.41 -20.12
N GLU A 31 9.14 -19.49 -21.42
CA GLU A 31 9.34 -20.77 -22.11
C GLU A 31 10.63 -21.46 -21.64
N SER A 32 11.71 -20.70 -21.45
CA SER A 32 12.98 -21.23 -20.95
C SER A 32 12.82 -21.78 -19.53
N VAL A 33 12.23 -21.01 -18.61
CA VAL A 33 12.10 -21.44 -17.21
C VAL A 33 11.13 -22.62 -17.08
N LEU A 34 10.00 -22.61 -17.81
CA LEU A 34 9.06 -23.74 -17.79
C LEU A 34 9.68 -25.00 -18.41
N GLY A 35 10.42 -24.86 -19.51
CA GLY A 35 11.13 -25.96 -20.16
C GLY A 35 12.14 -26.62 -19.23
N ASP A 36 13.03 -25.82 -18.62
CA ASP A 36 14.04 -26.32 -17.69
C ASP A 36 13.42 -27.05 -16.49
N LEU A 37 12.35 -26.48 -15.91
CA LEU A 37 11.64 -27.11 -14.78
C LEU A 37 10.92 -28.40 -15.20
N GLU A 38 10.37 -28.46 -16.41
CA GLU A 38 9.70 -29.66 -16.94
C GLU A 38 10.71 -30.79 -17.22
N GLU A 39 11.88 -30.48 -17.76
CA GLU A 39 12.95 -31.46 -17.97
C GLU A 39 13.40 -32.08 -16.64
N GLU A 40 13.71 -31.26 -15.63
CA GLU A 40 14.13 -31.76 -14.31
C GLU A 40 13.01 -32.50 -13.58
N PHE A 41 11.75 -32.04 -13.72
CA PHE A 41 10.58 -32.75 -13.19
C PHE A 41 10.50 -34.17 -13.75
N ASN A 42 10.64 -34.33 -15.06
CA ASN A 42 10.55 -35.63 -15.72
C ASN A 42 11.69 -36.57 -15.27
N ILE A 43 12.87 -36.04 -15.00
CA ILE A 43 14.00 -36.82 -14.43
C ILE A 43 13.66 -37.30 -13.01
N LEU A 44 13.15 -36.41 -12.15
CA LEU A 44 12.81 -36.75 -10.76
C LEU A 44 11.58 -37.65 -10.66
N ALA A 45 10.62 -37.49 -11.57
CA ALA A 45 9.37 -38.23 -11.57
C ALA A 45 9.58 -39.71 -11.91
N LYS A 46 10.60 -40.03 -12.73
CA LYS A 46 11.04 -41.41 -13.00
C LYS A 46 11.47 -42.16 -11.74
N GLN A 47 11.97 -41.45 -10.72
CA GLN A 47 12.36 -42.06 -9.45
C GLN A 47 11.23 -42.00 -8.43
N ASN A 48 10.61 -40.84 -8.24
CA ASN A 48 9.53 -40.64 -7.28
C ASN A 48 8.68 -39.40 -7.62
N ILE A 49 7.46 -39.64 -8.10
CA ILE A 49 6.50 -38.59 -8.49
C ILE A 49 6.18 -37.63 -7.34
N LYS A 50 6.03 -38.12 -6.09
CA LYS A 50 5.73 -37.25 -4.95
C LYS A 50 6.86 -36.28 -4.67
N ARG A 51 8.11 -36.76 -4.76
CA ARG A 51 9.30 -35.93 -4.57
C ARG A 51 9.45 -34.92 -5.71
N ALA A 52 9.19 -35.33 -6.95
CA ALA A 52 9.20 -34.44 -8.11
C ALA A 52 8.17 -33.30 -7.96
N ASN A 53 6.95 -33.61 -7.54
CA ASN A 53 5.90 -32.61 -7.29
C ASN A 53 6.28 -31.61 -6.19
N LEU A 54 6.85 -32.09 -5.08
CA LEU A 54 7.28 -31.21 -3.99
C LEU A 54 8.42 -30.29 -4.45
N TRP A 55 9.40 -30.85 -5.15
CA TRP A 55 10.52 -30.10 -5.71
C TRP A 55 10.05 -29.04 -6.71
N TYR A 56 9.10 -29.38 -7.59
CA TYR A 56 8.55 -28.44 -8.57
C TYR A 56 7.86 -27.25 -7.90
N TRP A 57 7.09 -27.50 -6.84
CA TRP A 57 6.46 -26.43 -6.06
C TRP A 57 7.48 -25.56 -5.32
N GLN A 58 8.54 -26.15 -4.77
CA GLN A 58 9.62 -25.38 -4.15
C GLN A 58 10.27 -24.43 -5.14
N GLN A 59 10.66 -24.93 -6.32
CA GLN A 59 11.25 -24.11 -7.37
C GLN A 59 10.30 -23.03 -7.90
N THR A 60 9.03 -23.39 -8.04
CA THR A 60 7.98 -22.44 -8.43
C THR A 60 7.88 -21.30 -7.42
N LEU A 61 7.83 -21.60 -6.12
CA LEU A 61 7.71 -20.60 -5.06
C LEU A 61 8.97 -19.73 -4.95
N GLU A 62 10.17 -20.33 -5.01
CA GLU A 62 11.44 -19.61 -4.97
C GLU A 62 11.58 -18.64 -6.15
N THR A 63 11.34 -19.13 -7.37
CA THR A 63 11.36 -18.32 -8.58
C THR A 63 10.33 -17.19 -8.51
N SER A 64 9.09 -17.53 -8.11
CA SER A 64 8.01 -16.55 -7.95
C SER A 64 8.38 -15.46 -6.94
N MET A 65 9.00 -15.82 -5.81
CA MET A 65 9.40 -14.87 -4.78
C MET A 65 10.46 -13.90 -5.29
N ILE A 66 11.47 -14.39 -6.02
CA ILE A 66 12.52 -13.55 -6.61
C ILE A 66 11.93 -12.54 -7.60
N TYR A 67 11.07 -13.00 -8.52
CA TYR A 67 10.45 -12.13 -9.51
C TYR A 67 9.45 -11.16 -8.91
N LEU A 68 8.69 -11.60 -7.90
CA LEU A 68 7.79 -10.72 -7.16
C LEU A 68 8.57 -9.63 -6.44
N GLN A 69 9.68 -9.95 -5.78
CA GLN A 69 10.56 -8.94 -5.17
C GLN A 69 11.10 -7.95 -6.20
N LYS A 70 11.59 -8.43 -7.36
CA LYS A 70 12.05 -7.54 -8.45
C LYS A 70 10.94 -6.64 -8.98
N LYS A 71 9.73 -7.18 -9.15
CA LYS A 71 8.55 -6.44 -9.65
C LYS A 71 8.07 -5.41 -8.62
N LEU A 72 8.01 -5.77 -7.34
CA LEU A 72 7.63 -4.87 -6.24
C LEU A 72 8.67 -3.77 -6.00
N ALA A 73 9.96 -4.08 -6.20
CA ALA A 73 11.04 -3.10 -6.13
C ALA A 73 11.20 -2.29 -7.44
N SER A 74 10.39 -2.55 -8.47
CA SER A 74 10.48 -1.83 -9.73
C SER A 74 10.10 -0.37 -9.55
N VAL A 75 10.87 0.51 -10.18
CA VAL A 75 10.69 1.96 -10.10
C VAL A 75 9.31 2.38 -10.63
N GLU A 76 8.79 1.66 -11.63
CA GLU A 76 7.47 1.91 -12.20
C GLU A 76 6.34 1.60 -11.21
N LEU A 77 6.35 0.42 -10.58
CA LEU A 77 5.34 0.03 -9.60
C LEU A 77 5.39 0.95 -8.38
N LEU A 78 6.59 1.23 -7.86
CA LEU A 78 6.79 2.18 -6.77
C LEU A 78 6.28 3.57 -7.13
N GLY A 79 6.52 4.04 -8.37
CA GLY A 79 6.01 5.31 -8.87
C GLY A 79 4.48 5.37 -8.93
N ARG A 80 3.83 4.32 -9.43
CA ARG A 80 2.36 4.22 -9.48
C ARG A 80 1.77 4.19 -8.07
N LEU A 81 2.30 3.34 -7.19
CA LEU A 81 1.83 3.26 -5.80
C LEU A 81 1.99 4.59 -5.06
N ASN A 82 3.14 5.25 -5.22
CA ASN A 82 3.43 6.53 -4.61
C ASN A 82 2.53 7.67 -5.11
N PHE A 83 1.89 7.51 -6.28
CA PHE A 83 0.92 8.49 -6.78
C PHE A 83 -0.51 8.16 -6.33
N TYR A 84 -0.98 6.94 -6.61
CA TYR A 84 -2.38 6.58 -6.38
C TYR A 84 -2.74 6.45 -4.89
N LEU A 85 -1.88 5.83 -4.07
CA LEU A 85 -2.22 5.64 -2.65
C LEU A 85 -2.35 6.97 -1.91
N PRO A 86 -1.40 7.93 -1.99
CA PRO A 86 -1.56 9.22 -1.32
C PRO A 86 -2.70 10.05 -1.88
N LEU A 87 -3.00 9.95 -3.18
CA LEU A 87 -4.13 10.65 -3.78
C LEU A 87 -5.46 10.16 -3.21
N ILE A 88 -5.67 8.84 -3.17
CA ILE A 88 -6.89 8.24 -2.58
C ILE A 88 -6.99 8.63 -1.10
N MET A 89 -5.89 8.54 -0.36
CA MET A 89 -5.83 8.93 1.04
C MET A 89 -6.13 10.42 1.25
N PHE A 90 -5.62 11.30 0.40
CA PHE A 90 -5.87 12.74 0.46
C PHE A 90 -7.37 13.03 0.29
N ILE A 91 -8.00 12.38 -0.70
CA ILE A 91 -9.43 12.51 -0.97
C ILE A 91 -10.26 12.00 0.23
N MET A 92 -9.89 10.84 0.80
CA MET A 92 -10.57 10.31 1.99
C MET A 92 -10.39 11.24 3.21
N ALA A 93 -9.18 11.72 3.47
CA ALA A 93 -8.90 12.63 4.58
C ALA A 93 -9.70 13.94 4.42
N ALA A 94 -9.77 14.49 3.21
CA ALA A 94 -10.60 15.66 2.93
C ALA A 94 -12.08 15.37 3.23
N GLY A 95 -12.62 14.24 2.77
CA GLY A 95 -13.99 13.84 3.07
C GLY A 95 -14.27 13.68 4.57
N LEU A 96 -13.32 13.13 5.34
CA LEU A 96 -13.44 13.02 6.79
C LEU A 96 -13.42 14.38 7.49
N ILE A 97 -12.60 15.33 7.03
CA ILE A 97 -12.57 16.69 7.59
C ILE A 97 -13.87 17.42 7.34
N VAL A 98 -14.39 17.33 6.11
CA VAL A 98 -15.66 17.97 5.78
C VAL A 98 -16.78 17.32 6.56
N LEU A 99 -16.84 15.99 6.61
CA LEU A 99 -17.78 15.25 7.47
C LEU A 99 -17.72 15.77 8.91
N LEU A 100 -16.54 15.81 9.52
CA LEU A 100 -16.37 16.28 10.90
C LEU A 100 -16.86 17.71 11.11
N SER A 101 -16.70 18.56 10.09
CA SER A 101 -17.06 19.98 10.15
C SER A 101 -18.57 20.21 10.02
N ILE A 102 -19.28 19.35 9.27
CA ILE A 102 -20.72 19.49 9.03
C ILE A 102 -21.58 18.54 9.87
N LEU A 103 -20.95 17.66 10.66
CA LEU A 103 -21.64 16.61 11.42
C LEU A 103 -22.56 17.21 12.48
N SER A 104 -23.84 17.37 12.16
CA SER A 104 -24.88 17.79 13.10
C SER A 104 -25.56 16.61 13.79
N ASP A 105 -25.78 15.51 13.06
CA ASP A 105 -26.38 14.28 13.58
C ASP A 105 -25.50 13.04 13.30
N PRO A 106 -24.71 12.59 14.29
CA PRO A 106 -23.83 11.42 14.19
C PRO A 106 -24.55 10.11 13.92
N ALA A 107 -25.82 9.97 14.36
CA ALA A 107 -26.58 8.74 14.21
C ALA A 107 -26.90 8.43 12.73
N SER A 108 -26.83 9.45 11.86
CA SER A 108 -26.97 9.27 10.40
C SER A 108 -25.89 8.38 9.78
N ILE A 109 -24.71 8.26 10.40
CA ILE A 109 -23.60 7.42 9.92
C ILE A 109 -23.76 5.98 10.40
N SER A 110 -23.92 5.80 11.71
CA SER A 110 -24.31 4.55 12.37
C SER A 110 -24.75 4.82 13.81
N ASP A 111 -25.50 3.88 14.40
CA ASP A 111 -25.97 4.00 15.80
C ASP A 111 -24.81 4.14 16.81
N THR A 112 -23.65 3.57 16.51
CA THR A 112 -22.46 3.59 17.38
C THR A 112 -21.43 4.64 17.01
N PHE A 113 -21.65 5.40 15.93
CA PHE A 113 -20.63 6.30 15.38
C PHE A 113 -20.23 7.40 16.36
N TRP A 114 -21.17 7.89 17.18
CA TRP A 114 -20.88 8.90 18.18
C TRP A 114 -19.87 8.41 19.22
N ASP A 115 -20.08 7.21 19.75
CA ASP A 115 -19.18 6.60 20.74
C ASP A 115 -17.80 6.32 20.14
N GLU A 116 -17.76 5.92 18.87
CA GLU A 116 -16.51 5.70 18.13
C GLU A 116 -15.77 7.02 17.87
N LEU A 117 -16.49 8.09 17.51
CA LEU A 117 -15.93 9.41 17.30
C LEU A 117 -15.37 9.99 18.60
N LEU A 118 -16.06 9.81 19.72
CA LEU A 118 -15.57 10.19 21.05
C LEU A 118 -14.31 9.43 21.46
N GLN A 119 -14.07 8.25 20.87
CA GLN A 119 -12.81 7.50 21.02
C GLN A 119 -11.74 7.92 19.98
N GLY A 120 -11.99 8.98 19.20
CA GLY A 120 -11.10 9.47 18.15
C GLY A 120 -11.13 8.66 16.86
N LYS A 121 -12.05 7.68 16.72
CA LYS A 121 -12.07 6.72 15.62
C LYS A 121 -12.84 7.22 14.40
N ILE A 122 -12.58 8.46 13.96
CA ILE A 122 -13.26 9.03 12.78
C ILE A 122 -13.13 8.19 11.50
N HIS A 123 -12.08 7.37 11.38
CA HIS A 123 -11.89 6.46 10.24
C HIS A 123 -13.00 5.42 10.12
N THR A 124 -13.78 5.14 11.17
CA THR A 124 -14.89 4.19 11.09
C THR A 124 -16.00 4.65 10.16
N ALA A 125 -16.12 5.96 9.94
CA ALA A 125 -16.99 6.53 8.90
C ALA A 125 -16.69 5.94 7.51
N LEU A 126 -15.41 5.66 7.20
CA LEU A 126 -14.98 5.06 5.93
C LEU A 126 -15.49 3.61 5.75
N PHE A 127 -15.99 2.96 6.80
CA PHE A 127 -16.59 1.63 6.68
C PHE A 127 -18.12 1.67 6.62
N SER A 128 -18.72 2.86 6.76
CA SER A 128 -20.17 3.04 6.66
C SER A 128 -20.61 3.16 5.19
N ALA A 129 -21.69 2.48 4.83
CA ALA A 129 -22.29 2.63 3.51
C ALA A 129 -22.85 4.04 3.29
N HIS A 130 -23.38 4.67 4.35
CA HIS A 130 -23.93 6.02 4.30
C HIS A 130 -22.88 7.07 3.92
N PHE A 131 -21.65 6.96 4.45
CA PHE A 131 -20.56 7.86 4.06
C PHE A 131 -20.25 7.79 2.57
N TRP A 132 -20.11 6.57 2.01
CA TRP A 132 -19.78 6.41 0.59
C TRP A 132 -20.92 6.80 -0.34
N HIS A 133 -22.18 6.55 0.06
CA HIS A 133 -23.34 6.97 -0.72
C HIS A 133 -23.41 8.49 -0.89
N ASN A 134 -23.11 9.23 0.19
CA ASN A 134 -23.18 10.69 0.22
C ASN A 134 -21.80 11.36 0.04
N PHE A 135 -20.76 10.61 -0.32
CA PHE A 135 -19.37 11.09 -0.26
C PHE A 135 -19.14 12.36 -1.09
N TRP A 136 -19.69 12.38 -2.30
CA TRP A 136 -19.56 13.52 -3.19
C TRP A 136 -20.35 14.74 -2.70
N ASP A 137 -21.55 14.53 -2.17
CA ASP A 137 -22.36 15.61 -1.59
C ASP A 137 -21.68 16.22 -0.37
N ILE A 138 -21.08 15.37 0.50
CA ILE A 138 -20.25 15.82 1.62
C ILE A 138 -19.11 16.69 1.10
N LEU A 139 -18.34 16.24 0.10
CA LEU A 139 -17.22 17.02 -0.44
C LEU A 139 -17.65 18.34 -1.11
N LEU A 140 -18.86 18.43 -1.67
CA LEU A 140 -19.37 19.67 -2.25
C LEU A 140 -19.67 20.75 -1.22
N LEU A 141 -19.88 20.37 0.06
CA LEU A 141 -20.06 21.28 1.18
C LEU A 141 -18.73 21.80 1.77
N ALA A 142 -17.61 21.46 1.14
CA ALA A 142 -16.30 21.83 1.62
C ALA A 142 -16.06 23.34 1.53
N GLU A 143 -15.72 23.94 2.67
CA GLU A 143 -15.28 25.33 2.74
C GLU A 143 -13.77 25.40 3.00
N TRP A 144 -13.10 26.41 2.43
CA TRP A 144 -11.66 26.62 2.61
C TRP A 144 -11.23 26.68 4.09
N GLY A 145 -12.09 27.25 4.95
CA GLY A 145 -11.83 27.36 6.38
C GLY A 145 -11.69 26.01 7.08
N MET A 146 -12.38 24.97 6.60
CA MET A 146 -12.33 23.62 7.18
C MET A 146 -10.93 22.98 7.07
N PHE A 147 -10.15 23.41 6.07
CA PHE A 147 -8.82 22.88 5.80
C PHE A 147 -7.69 23.73 6.37
N ILE A 148 -7.99 24.76 7.18
CA ILE A 148 -6.98 25.64 7.77
C ILE A 148 -6.93 25.38 9.28
N HIS A 149 -5.85 24.77 9.74
CA HIS A 149 -5.63 24.48 11.16
C HIS A 149 -4.17 24.70 11.54
N PHE A 150 -3.94 25.62 12.48
CA PHE A 150 -2.61 26.14 12.78
C PHE A 150 -1.67 25.08 13.39
N GLU A 151 -2.19 24.29 14.31
CA GLU A 151 -1.45 23.23 15.01
C GLU A 151 -1.01 22.15 14.00
N SER A 152 -1.92 21.76 13.11
CA SER A 152 -1.62 20.80 12.04
C SER A 152 -0.58 21.33 11.08
N PHE A 153 -0.66 22.63 10.75
CA PHE A 153 0.29 23.29 9.88
C PHE A 153 1.70 23.29 10.50
N LEU A 154 1.83 23.63 11.79
CA LEU A 154 3.11 23.61 12.50
C LEU A 154 3.72 22.20 12.52
N ILE A 155 2.94 21.19 12.92
CA ILE A 155 3.41 19.79 12.96
C ILE A 155 3.88 19.36 11.57
N SER A 156 3.09 19.67 10.54
CA SER A 156 3.40 19.32 9.15
C SER A 156 4.64 20.06 8.64
N PHE A 157 4.84 21.32 9.03
CA PHE A 157 6.02 22.09 8.68
C PHE A 157 7.30 21.47 9.25
N PHE A 158 7.34 21.16 10.54
CA PHE A 158 8.50 20.51 11.17
C PHE A 158 8.77 19.13 10.58
N SER A 159 7.69 18.39 10.31
CA SER A 159 7.69 17.09 9.65
C SER A 159 8.35 17.13 8.27
N ILE A 160 7.95 18.10 7.43
CA ILE A 160 8.55 18.32 6.11
C ILE A 160 10.01 18.75 6.23
N ALA A 161 10.32 19.66 7.17
CA ALA A 161 11.70 20.11 7.39
C ALA A 161 12.63 18.95 7.78
N MET A 162 12.17 18.06 8.66
CA MET A 162 12.88 16.83 9.04
C MET A 162 13.09 15.92 7.83
N LEU A 163 12.05 15.71 7.01
CA LEU A 163 12.15 14.86 5.82
C LEU A 163 13.10 15.45 4.77
N LEU A 164 13.09 16.78 4.57
CA LEU A 164 14.03 17.48 3.69
C LEU A 164 15.47 17.37 4.17
N TYR A 165 15.69 17.45 5.48
CA TYR A 165 17.01 17.22 6.07
C TYR A 165 17.50 15.79 5.83
N LEU A 166 16.64 14.78 6.03
CA LEU A 166 16.96 13.38 5.74
C LEU A 166 17.22 13.16 4.24
N TYR A 167 16.40 13.76 3.37
CA TYR A 167 16.56 13.69 1.93
C TYR A 167 17.92 14.24 1.46
N LYS A 168 18.40 15.34 2.06
CA LYS A 168 19.69 15.95 1.72
C LYS A 168 20.88 15.22 2.31
N LYS A 169 20.79 14.75 3.56
CA LYS A 169 21.94 14.22 4.29
C LYS A 169 22.20 12.74 4.03
N GLN A 170 21.18 11.98 3.63
CA GLN A 170 21.30 10.55 3.42
C GLN A 170 21.18 10.20 1.92
N HIS A 171 22.09 9.35 1.43
CA HIS A 171 21.85 8.46 0.29
C HIS A 171 20.80 7.38 0.65
N ALA A 172 19.72 7.77 1.33
CA ALA A 172 18.68 6.86 1.78
C ALA A 172 18.04 6.19 0.56
N SER A 173 17.84 4.88 0.62
CA SER A 173 17.07 4.19 -0.41
C SER A 173 15.66 4.78 -0.49
N ILE A 174 15.05 4.72 -1.67
CA ILE A 174 13.70 5.26 -1.89
C ILE A 174 12.69 4.64 -0.93
N ILE A 175 12.82 3.33 -0.68
CA ILE A 175 11.94 2.62 0.25
C ILE A 175 12.08 3.19 1.66
N LYS A 176 13.30 3.45 2.15
CA LYS A 176 13.51 4.06 3.48
C LYS A 176 12.90 5.45 3.56
N LEU A 177 13.06 6.26 2.52
CA LEU A 177 12.46 7.59 2.45
C LEU A 177 10.92 7.53 2.43
N ALA A 178 10.35 6.59 1.67
CA ALA A 178 8.92 6.39 1.58
C ALA A 178 8.32 5.93 2.92
N VAL A 179 8.91 4.89 3.53
CA VAL A 179 8.48 4.39 4.84
C VAL A 179 8.58 5.52 5.87
N CYS A 180 9.71 6.21 5.95
CA CYS A 180 9.88 7.31 6.91
C CYS A 180 8.87 8.44 6.67
N GLY A 181 8.70 8.90 5.42
CA GLY A 181 7.79 9.99 5.09
C GLY A 181 6.33 9.65 5.38
N TYR A 182 5.86 8.47 4.98
CA TYR A 182 4.47 8.06 5.25
C TYR A 182 4.25 7.74 6.72
N SER A 183 5.17 7.04 7.40
CA SER A 183 5.05 6.83 8.86
C SER A 183 4.93 8.14 9.61
N LEU A 184 5.71 9.14 9.22
CA LEU A 184 5.69 10.46 9.83
C LEU A 184 4.39 11.23 9.51
N ALA A 185 3.81 11.04 8.32
CA ALA A 185 2.47 11.55 7.99
C ALA A 185 1.34 10.95 8.85
N PHE A 186 1.41 9.64 9.16
CA PHE A 186 0.41 8.96 9.99
C PHE A 186 0.60 9.14 11.49
N THR A 187 1.79 9.57 11.94
CA THR A 187 2.11 9.67 13.36
C THR A 187 1.14 10.59 14.12
N PRO A 188 0.80 11.80 13.65
CA PRO A 188 -0.17 12.67 14.33
C PRO A 188 -1.56 12.02 14.47
N TYR A 189 -1.99 11.28 13.45
CA TYR A 189 -3.27 10.58 13.49
C TYR A 189 -3.28 9.44 14.51
N ILE A 190 -2.27 8.56 14.48
CA ILE A 190 -2.13 7.47 15.46
C ILE A 190 -2.03 8.05 16.88
N TRP A 191 -1.24 9.11 17.05
CA TRP A 191 -1.09 9.80 18.32
C TRP A 191 -2.43 10.37 18.81
N SER A 192 -3.25 10.96 17.94
CA SER A 192 -4.57 11.49 18.32
C SER A 192 -5.47 10.41 18.92
N ILE A 193 -5.58 9.24 18.29
CA ILE A 193 -6.34 8.08 18.80
C ILE A 193 -5.78 7.62 20.15
N MET A 194 -4.46 7.42 20.25
CA MET A 194 -3.82 6.98 21.49
C MET A 194 -3.99 8.00 22.62
N HIS A 195 -3.93 9.29 22.30
CA HIS A 195 -4.07 10.36 23.28
C HIS A 195 -5.48 10.39 23.86
N ILE A 196 -6.50 10.34 22.99
CA ILE A 196 -7.92 10.28 23.37
C ILE A 196 -8.22 9.01 24.16
N ALA A 197 -7.73 7.85 23.72
CA ALA A 197 -7.99 6.58 24.40
C ALA A 197 -7.43 6.52 25.83
N ASN A 198 -6.36 7.27 26.12
CA ASN A 198 -5.68 7.24 27.42
C ASN A 198 -6.07 8.40 28.35
N HIS A 199 -6.88 9.37 27.89
CA HIS A 199 -7.27 10.54 28.67
C HIS A 199 -8.79 10.70 28.67
N HIS A 200 -9.36 11.00 29.84
CA HIS A 200 -10.78 11.36 29.94
C HIS A 200 -10.97 12.80 29.45
N LEU A 201 -11.15 12.95 28.14
CA LEU A 201 -11.36 14.25 27.49
C LEU A 201 -12.84 14.55 27.36
N GLU A 202 -13.18 15.83 27.46
CA GLU A 202 -14.51 16.31 27.12
C GLU A 202 -14.73 16.28 25.60
N ALA A 203 -15.98 16.14 25.16
CA ALA A 203 -16.34 16.06 23.74
C ALA A 203 -15.87 17.28 22.92
N ASN A 204 -15.84 18.46 23.55
CA ASN A 204 -15.36 19.71 22.94
C ASN A 204 -13.86 19.69 22.59
N GLN A 205 -13.05 18.87 23.27
CA GLN A 205 -11.61 18.74 23.06
C GLN A 205 -11.27 17.66 22.03
N ILE A 206 -12.13 16.65 21.88
CA ILE A 206 -11.89 15.52 20.99
C ILE A 206 -11.88 15.95 19.51
N GLY A 207 -12.84 16.76 19.09
CA GLY A 207 -12.96 17.24 17.70
C GLY A 207 -11.66 17.89 17.18
N PRO A 208 -11.13 18.93 17.84
CA PRO A 208 -9.86 19.56 17.45
C PRO A 208 -8.65 18.59 17.43
N ILE A 209 -8.58 17.63 18.34
CA ILE A 209 -7.49 16.64 18.38
C ILE A 209 -7.57 15.69 17.18
N VAL A 210 -8.78 15.23 16.84
CA VAL A 210 -9.01 14.40 15.64
C VAL A 210 -8.72 15.18 14.37
N ALA A 211 -9.21 16.43 14.27
CA ALA A 211 -8.93 17.33 13.16
C ALA A 211 -7.42 17.53 13.00
N THR A 212 -6.69 17.67 14.10
CA THR A 212 -5.23 17.81 14.08
C THR A 212 -4.57 16.62 13.37
N GLY A 213 -4.94 15.39 13.77
CA GLY A 213 -4.43 14.17 13.19
C GLY A 213 -4.74 14.01 11.70
N VAL A 214 -5.98 14.27 11.30
CA VAL A 214 -6.43 14.09 9.90
C VAL A 214 -5.90 15.22 8.98
N LEU A 215 -5.87 16.48 9.43
CA LEU A 215 -5.30 17.57 8.63
C LEU A 215 -3.78 17.43 8.44
N CYS A 216 -3.06 16.88 9.42
CA CYS A 216 -1.64 16.56 9.21
C CYS A 216 -1.44 15.57 8.05
N LEU A 217 -2.30 14.56 7.91
CA LEU A 217 -2.25 13.66 6.75
C LEU A 217 -2.45 14.44 5.45
N LEU A 218 -3.46 15.31 5.40
CA LEU A 218 -3.78 16.12 4.23
C LEU A 218 -2.60 17.02 3.82
N TYR A 219 -1.93 17.64 4.78
CA TYR A 219 -0.77 18.51 4.53
C TYR A 219 0.51 17.75 4.18
N LEU A 220 0.71 16.53 4.71
CA LEU A 220 1.95 15.77 4.53
C LEU A 220 1.95 14.84 3.32
N LEU A 221 0.81 14.28 2.93
CA LEU A 221 0.74 13.33 1.82
C LEU A 221 1.27 13.90 0.49
N PRO A 222 0.89 15.13 0.04
CA PRO A 222 1.42 15.70 -1.19
C PRO A 222 2.94 15.94 -1.19
N PRO A 223 3.55 16.62 -0.19
CA PRO A 223 4.99 16.86 -0.20
C PRO A 223 5.81 15.58 -0.06
N VAL A 224 5.36 14.62 0.75
CA VAL A 224 6.01 13.29 0.87
C VAL A 224 5.99 12.57 -0.49
N SER A 225 4.82 12.47 -1.11
CA SER A 225 4.66 11.83 -2.43
C SER A 225 5.53 12.51 -3.49
N TYR A 226 5.55 13.85 -3.52
CA TYR A 226 6.38 14.62 -4.44
C TYR A 226 7.88 14.33 -4.28
N MET A 227 8.38 14.32 -3.03
CA MET A 227 9.80 14.04 -2.75
C MET A 227 10.22 12.65 -3.22
N ILE A 228 9.38 11.64 -2.97
CA ILE A 228 9.62 10.26 -3.39
C ILE A 228 9.58 10.16 -4.93
N HIS A 229 8.59 10.78 -5.57
CA HIS A 229 8.47 10.82 -7.02
C HIS A 229 9.69 11.46 -7.69
N ARG A 230 10.17 12.58 -7.16
CA ARG A 230 11.39 13.24 -7.64
C ARG A 230 12.60 12.32 -7.55
N LYS A 231 12.75 11.58 -6.45
CA LYS A 231 13.86 10.63 -6.26
C LYS A 231 13.76 9.43 -7.21
N LEU A 232 12.55 8.92 -7.45
CA LEU A 232 12.30 7.85 -8.43
C LEU A 232 12.71 8.30 -9.83
N LYS A 233 12.34 9.51 -10.25
CA LYS A 233 12.74 10.06 -11.56
C LYS A 233 14.25 10.21 -11.71
N GLN A 234 14.96 10.62 -10.66
CA GLN A 234 16.42 10.70 -10.67
C GLN A 234 17.05 9.31 -10.93
N LEU A 235 16.59 8.27 -10.23
CA LEU A 235 17.09 6.91 -10.48
C LEU A 235 16.76 6.38 -11.89
N GLN A 236 15.59 6.74 -12.45
CA GLN A 236 15.27 6.35 -13.84
C GLN A 236 16.22 6.98 -14.84
N ALA A 237 16.55 8.27 -14.66
CA ALA A 237 17.48 8.98 -15.53
C ALA A 237 18.89 8.36 -15.46
N GLU A 238 19.41 8.11 -14.26
CA GLU A 238 20.71 7.43 -14.07
C GLU A 238 20.72 6.06 -14.75
N HIS A 239 19.66 5.26 -14.61
CA HIS A 239 19.59 3.93 -15.20
C HIS A 239 19.47 3.93 -16.74
N LEU A 240 18.96 5.02 -17.33
CA LEU A 240 18.90 5.22 -18.78
C LEU A 240 20.27 5.62 -19.34
N GLU A 241 21.02 6.47 -18.64
CA GLU A 241 22.39 6.87 -19.04
C GLU A 241 23.36 5.67 -19.05
N PHE A 242 23.22 4.71 -18.11
CA PHE A 242 24.05 3.50 -18.09
C PHE A 242 23.73 2.44 -19.16
N ARG A 243 22.61 2.57 -19.88
CA ARG A 243 22.23 1.63 -20.97
C ARG A 243 22.53 2.14 -22.38
N GLN A 244 23.00 3.38 -22.51
CA GLN A 244 23.48 3.96 -23.77
C GLN A 244 24.98 3.73 -23.92
#